data_AF-A0A439KIK0-F1
#
_entry.id   AF-A0A439KIK0-F1
#
_cell.length_a   1.000
_cell.length_b   1.000
_cell.length_c   1.000
_cell.angle_alpha   90.00
_cell.angle_beta   90.00
_cell.angle_gamma   90.00
#
_symmetry.space_group_name_H-M   'P 1'
#
loop_
_entity.id
_entity.type
_entity.pdbx_description
1 polymer ?
#
loop_
_entity_poly.entity_id
_entity_poly.type
_entity_poly.pdbx_seq_one_letter_code
_entity_poly.pdbx_strand_id
1 'polypeptide(L)'
;VGRARTASIVYALAALAALCGVGFLVGAAYVWVAGRYGPMAACLGFGVGFLVMAGLLLLFHQLSAGARARRRARRRNADMKAVGITAALAVLPALLKGKGGLGTILGPAIALAAYAIYRENVKPDADDPDAGEAK
;
A
#
# COMPACT_ATOMS: atom_id res chain seq x y z
N VAL A 1 -2.49 27.83 11.02
CA VAL A 1 -2.30 26.57 11.80
C VAL A 1 -3.37 26.37 12.90
N GLY A 2 -3.88 27.42 13.59
CA GLY A 2 -4.87 27.26 14.67
C GLY A 2 -6.22 26.63 14.29
N ARG A 3 -6.82 27.02 13.15
CA ARG A 3 -8.15 26.54 12.71
C ARG A 3 -8.20 25.03 12.43
N ALA A 4 -7.13 24.48 11.87
CA ALA A 4 -7.00 23.05 11.59
C ALA A 4 -6.92 22.22 12.89
N ARG A 5 -6.24 22.74 13.92
CA ARG A 5 -6.08 22.08 15.21
C ARG A 5 -7.39 22.07 16.01
N THR A 6 -8.14 23.18 15.99
CA THR A 6 -9.47 23.24 16.61
C THR A 6 -10.45 22.29 15.91
N ALA A 7 -10.47 22.26 14.58
CA ALA A 7 -11.33 21.33 13.83
C ALA A 7 -11.04 19.86 14.19
N SER A 8 -9.76 19.46 14.28
CA SER A 8 -9.41 18.10 14.67
C SER A 8 -9.88 17.72 16.08
N ILE A 9 -9.85 18.67 17.04
CA ILE A 9 -10.30 18.42 18.41
C ILE A 9 -11.83 18.24 18.43
N VAL A 10 -12.58 19.10 17.72
CA VAL A 10 -14.04 18.98 17.63
C VAL A 10 -14.44 17.67 16.98
N TYR A 11 -13.79 17.26 15.88
CA TYR A 11 -14.05 15.96 15.27
C TYR A 11 -13.69 14.79 16.17
N ALA A 12 -12.60 14.87 16.94
CA ALA A 12 -12.23 13.84 17.90
C ALA A 12 -13.30 13.72 19.01
N LEU A 13 -13.75 14.84 19.58
CA LEU A 13 -14.80 14.86 20.59
C LEU A 13 -16.13 14.35 20.04
N ALA A 14 -16.51 14.77 18.83
CA ALA A 14 -17.71 14.28 18.16
C ALA A 14 -17.64 12.78 17.88
N ALA A 15 -16.49 12.27 17.46
CA ALA A 15 -16.27 10.84 17.24
C ALA A 15 -16.35 10.04 18.55
N LEU A 16 -15.78 10.56 19.65
CA LEU A 16 -15.90 9.95 20.98
C LEU A 16 -17.35 9.92 21.45
N ALA A 17 -18.08 11.04 21.33
CA ALA A 17 -19.49 11.12 21.70
C ALA A 17 -20.35 10.16 20.86
N ALA A 18 -20.11 10.10 19.54
CA ALA A 18 -20.79 9.17 18.65
C ALA A 18 -20.48 7.71 19.01
N LEU A 19 -19.22 7.39 19.35
CA LEU A 19 -18.82 6.04 19.75
C LEU A 19 -19.54 5.61 21.05
N CYS A 20 -19.60 6.50 22.04
CA CYS A 20 -20.37 6.28 23.27
C CYS A 20 -21.85 6.05 22.96
N GLY A 21 -22.45 6.89 22.12
CA GLY A 21 -23.86 6.78 21.73
C GLY A 21 -24.18 5.47 21.02
N VAL A 22 -23.33 5.03 20.09
CA VAL A 22 -23.47 3.74 19.41
C VAL A 22 -23.43 2.59 20.41
N GLY A 23 -22.52 2.61 21.38
CA GLY A 23 -22.47 1.59 22.45
C GLY A 23 -23.77 1.53 23.26
N PHE A 24 -24.33 2.68 23.63
CA PHE A 24 -25.63 2.74 24.32
C PHE A 24 -26.78 2.23 23.45
N LEU A 25 -26.82 2.55 22.17
CA LEU A 25 -27.85 2.07 21.25
C LEU A 25 -27.81 0.55 21.09
N VAL A 26 -26.61 -0.03 21.00
CA VAL A 26 -26.43 -1.50 20.98
C VAL A 26 -26.98 -2.11 22.27
N GLY A 27 -26.63 -1.56 23.43
CA GLY A 27 -27.14 -2.02 24.72
C GLY A 27 -28.66 -1.92 24.83
N ALA A 28 -29.25 -0.80 24.41
CA ALA A 28 -30.70 -0.61 24.40
C ALA A 28 -31.40 -1.61 23.48
N ALA A 29 -30.85 -1.83 22.28
CA ALA A 29 -31.36 -2.82 21.36
C ALA A 29 -31.25 -4.24 21.93
N TYR A 30 -30.16 -4.58 22.63
CA TYR A 30 -30.03 -5.85 23.35
C TYR A 30 -31.12 -6.02 24.41
N VAL A 31 -31.34 -5.03 25.28
CA VAL A 31 -32.38 -5.10 26.33
C VAL A 31 -33.76 -5.27 25.71
N TRP A 32 -34.06 -4.58 24.62
CA TRP A 32 -35.32 -4.71 23.89
C TRP A 32 -35.52 -6.11 23.30
N VAL A 33 -34.50 -6.66 22.62
CA VAL A 33 -34.56 -8.02 22.05
C VAL A 33 -34.63 -9.06 23.16
N ALA A 34 -33.84 -8.90 24.23
CA ALA A 34 -33.81 -9.82 25.36
C ALA A 34 -35.16 -9.86 26.10
N GLY A 35 -35.83 -8.71 26.23
CA GLY A 35 -37.19 -8.65 26.78
C GLY A 35 -38.25 -9.33 25.91
N ARG A 36 -38.02 -9.41 24.58
CA ARG A 36 -38.99 -9.98 23.62
C ARG A 36 -38.77 -11.47 23.35
N TYR A 37 -37.51 -11.90 23.23
CA TYR A 37 -37.11 -13.24 22.76
C TYR A 37 -36.25 -14.01 23.78
N GLY A 38 -35.93 -13.39 24.91
CA GLY A 38 -35.08 -13.95 25.95
C GLY A 38 -33.59 -13.60 25.79
N PRO A 39 -32.81 -13.60 26.89
CA PRO A 39 -31.42 -13.18 26.88
C PRO A 39 -30.53 -14.04 25.97
N MET A 40 -30.75 -15.35 25.94
CA MET A 40 -29.91 -16.29 25.18
C MET A 40 -30.03 -16.06 23.67
N ALA A 41 -31.25 -15.87 23.16
CA ALA A 41 -31.49 -15.56 21.76
C ALA A 41 -30.93 -14.19 21.38
N ALA A 42 -31.04 -13.19 22.26
CA ALA A 42 -30.47 -11.87 22.04
C ALA A 42 -28.94 -11.91 21.93
N CYS A 43 -28.25 -12.62 22.83
CA CYS A 43 -26.80 -12.79 22.78
C CYS A 43 -26.34 -13.45 21.48
N LEU A 44 -27.02 -14.53 21.06
CA LEU A 44 -26.73 -15.22 19.80
C LEU A 44 -26.93 -14.29 18.59
N GLY A 45 -28.05 -13.57 18.54
CA GLY A 45 -28.35 -12.64 17.45
C GLY A 45 -27.34 -11.50 17.33
N PHE A 46 -27.00 -10.85 18.45
CA PHE A 46 -25.99 -9.79 18.47
C PHE A 46 -24.59 -10.31 18.14
N GLY A 47 -24.22 -11.50 18.65
CA GLY A 47 -22.94 -12.13 18.35
C GLY A 47 -22.78 -12.43 16.86
N VAL A 48 -23.77 -13.06 16.23
CA VAL A 48 -23.77 -13.33 14.79
C VAL A 48 -23.78 -12.02 13.99
N GLY A 49 -24.60 -11.04 14.40
CA GLY A 49 -24.65 -9.73 13.76
C GLY A 49 -23.29 -9.01 13.76
N PHE A 50 -22.58 -9.03 14.90
CA PHE A 50 -21.24 -8.46 15.01
C PHE A 50 -20.20 -9.20 14.17
N LEU A 51 -20.27 -10.53 14.09
CA LEU A 51 -19.37 -11.32 13.23
C LEU A 51 -19.57 -10.98 11.75
N VAL A 52 -20.82 -10.90 11.29
CA VAL A 52 -21.14 -10.44 9.92
C VAL A 52 -20.58 -9.06 9.68
N MET A 53 -20.71 -8.15 10.66
CA MET A 53 -20.20 -6.79 10.52
C MET A 53 -18.67 -6.68 10.53
N ALA A 54 -17.99 -7.46 11.36
CA ALA A 54 -16.54 -7.61 11.32
C ALA A 54 -16.08 -8.16 9.96
N GLY A 55 -16.76 -9.18 9.44
CA GLY A 55 -16.49 -9.75 8.11
C GLY A 55 -16.64 -8.71 7.00
N LEU A 56 -17.71 -7.92 7.02
CA LEU A 56 -17.94 -6.85 6.03
C LEU A 56 -16.89 -5.73 6.14
N LEU A 57 -16.52 -5.33 7.36
CA LEU A 57 -15.44 -4.37 7.61
C LEU A 57 -14.10 -4.87 7.07
N LEU A 58 -13.76 -6.14 7.31
CA LEU A 58 -12.56 -6.77 6.77
C LEU A 58 -12.59 -6.87 5.24
N LEU A 59 -13.75 -7.18 4.66
CA LEU A 59 -13.94 -7.23 3.21
C LEU A 59 -13.70 -5.85 2.59
N PHE A 60 -14.33 -4.80 3.11
CA PHE A 60 -14.09 -3.43 2.67
C PHE A 60 -12.65 -2.99 2.90
N HIS A 61 -12.05 -3.37 4.02
CA HIS A 61 -10.65 -3.05 4.30
C HIS A 61 -9.70 -3.77 3.34
N GLN A 62 -9.94 -5.03 2.98
CA GLN A 62 -9.14 -5.77 1.99
C GLN A 62 -9.26 -5.14 0.59
N LEU A 63 -10.47 -4.79 0.15
CA LEU A 63 -10.68 -4.08 -1.11
C LEU A 63 -9.95 -2.73 -1.12
N SER A 64 -10.00 -2.03 0.01
CA SER A 64 -9.30 -0.76 0.21
C SER A 64 -7.77 -0.93 0.33
N ALA A 65 -7.29 -2.04 0.88
CA ALA A 65 -5.88 -2.38 1.02
C ALA A 65 -5.26 -2.68 -0.35
N GLY A 66 -5.99 -3.36 -1.25
CA GLY A 66 -5.60 -3.51 -2.66
C GLY A 66 -5.47 -2.16 -3.37
N ALA A 67 -6.37 -1.22 -3.09
CA ALA A 67 -6.29 0.16 -3.62
C ALA A 67 -5.15 0.98 -2.97
N ARG A 68 -4.84 0.76 -1.69
CA ARG A 68 -3.74 1.42 -0.97
C ARG A 68 -2.36 0.87 -1.36
N ALA A 69 -2.23 -0.41 -1.69
CA ALA A 69 -1.00 -1.01 -2.24
C ALA A 69 -0.65 -0.36 -3.60
N ARG A 70 -1.65 -0.18 -4.48
CA ARG A 70 -1.49 0.55 -5.75
C ARG A 70 -1.16 2.04 -5.55
N ARG A 71 -1.72 2.70 -4.52
CA ARG A 71 -1.38 4.10 -4.19
C ARG A 71 0.00 4.27 -3.54
N ARG A 72 0.47 3.31 -2.72
CA ARG A 72 1.83 3.29 -2.17
C ARG A 72 2.87 3.06 -3.27
N ALA A 73 2.57 2.22 -4.28
CA ALA A 73 3.41 2.08 -5.46
C ALA A 73 3.51 3.39 -6.27
N ARG A 74 2.40 4.13 -6.43
CA ARG A 74 2.42 5.46 -7.09
C ARG A 74 3.21 6.52 -6.34
N ARG A 75 3.14 6.57 -5.00
CA ARG A 75 3.95 7.51 -4.19
C ARG A 75 5.44 7.14 -4.20
N ARG A 76 5.77 5.85 -4.11
CA ARG A 76 7.16 5.38 -4.27
C ARG A 76 7.73 5.73 -5.64
N ASN A 77 6.97 5.64 -6.73
CA ASN A 77 7.48 6.04 -8.06
C ASN A 77 7.74 7.55 -8.18
N ALA A 78 6.95 8.39 -7.51
CA ALA A 78 7.18 9.84 -7.51
C ALA A 78 8.43 10.19 -6.68
N ASP A 79 8.57 9.62 -5.48
CA ASP A 79 9.75 9.83 -4.63
C ASP A 79 11.00 9.19 -5.22
N MET A 80 10.90 8.03 -5.90
CA MET A 80 12.06 7.35 -6.50
C MET A 80 12.56 8.06 -7.76
N LYS A 81 11.67 8.74 -8.51
CA LYS A 81 12.09 9.68 -9.57
C LYS A 81 12.72 10.94 -8.98
N ALA A 82 12.14 11.51 -7.93
CA ALA A 82 12.70 12.69 -7.28
C ALA A 82 14.06 12.40 -6.64
N VAL A 83 14.19 11.30 -5.89
CA VAL A 83 15.44 10.79 -5.29
C VAL A 83 16.43 10.38 -6.37
N GLY A 84 15.99 9.78 -7.48
CA GLY A 84 16.86 9.44 -8.61
C GLY A 84 17.44 10.68 -9.29
N ILE A 85 16.63 11.74 -9.48
CA ILE A 85 17.10 13.01 -10.06
C ILE A 85 18.00 13.75 -9.06
N THR A 86 17.66 13.80 -7.77
CA THR A 86 18.52 14.46 -6.77
C THR A 86 19.81 13.69 -6.53
N ALA A 87 19.80 12.34 -6.55
CA ALA A 87 21.01 11.53 -6.51
C ALA A 87 21.87 11.74 -7.76
N ALA A 88 21.26 11.73 -8.95
CA ALA A 88 21.98 12.02 -10.20
C ALA A 88 22.58 13.43 -10.20
N LEU A 89 21.82 14.45 -9.76
CA LEU A 89 22.28 15.83 -9.63
C LEU A 89 23.29 16.02 -8.50
N ALA A 90 23.26 15.23 -7.43
CA ALA A 90 24.24 15.27 -6.34
C ALA A 90 25.57 14.63 -6.73
N VAL A 91 25.54 13.61 -7.59
CA VAL A 91 26.75 12.96 -8.14
C VAL A 91 27.28 13.70 -9.37
N LEU A 92 26.43 14.44 -10.11
CA LEU A 92 26.80 15.28 -11.25
C LEU A 92 27.98 16.23 -11.00
N PRO A 93 28.01 17.03 -9.91
CA PRO A 93 29.11 17.95 -9.64
C PRO A 93 30.38 17.21 -9.23
N ALA A 94 30.28 16.05 -8.58
CA ALA A 94 31.43 15.21 -8.27
C ALA A 94 32.07 14.62 -9.54
N LEU A 95 31.24 14.26 -10.53
CA LEU A 95 31.70 13.84 -11.85
C LEU A 95 32.27 14.99 -12.68
N LEU A 96 31.66 16.18 -12.62
CA LEU A 96 32.11 17.40 -13.30
C LEU A 96 33.43 17.95 -12.72
N LYS A 97 33.69 17.74 -11.43
CA LYS A 97 34.84 18.30 -10.70
C LYS A 97 36.03 17.32 -10.61
N GLY A 98 35.87 16.08 -11.06
CA GLY A 98 36.97 15.13 -11.22
C GLY A 98 37.89 15.54 -12.36
N LYS A 99 39.20 15.70 -12.08
CA LYS A 99 40.30 16.05 -13.01
C LYS A 99 40.60 14.95 -14.06
N GLY A 100 39.58 14.53 -14.81
CA GLY A 100 39.61 13.49 -15.86
C GLY A 100 38.40 13.57 -16.79
N GLY A 101 37.93 14.79 -17.06
CA GLY A 101 36.67 15.09 -17.72
C GLY A 101 36.64 14.76 -19.20
N LEU A 102 36.24 13.52 -19.52
CA LEU A 102 35.52 13.11 -20.74
C LEU A 102 35.31 11.58 -20.73
N GLY A 103 36.21 10.81 -20.11
CA GLY A 103 36.12 9.34 -20.03
C GLY A 103 35.06 8.82 -19.05
N THR A 104 34.71 9.57 -17.99
CA THR A 104 33.79 9.14 -16.94
C THR A 104 32.31 9.31 -17.27
N ILE A 105 31.96 10.16 -18.25
CA ILE A 105 30.58 10.32 -18.75
C ILE A 105 30.33 9.36 -19.92
N LEU A 106 31.36 9.12 -20.75
CA LEU A 106 31.27 8.18 -21.86
C LEU A 106 31.22 6.72 -21.37
N GLY A 107 31.89 6.39 -20.25
CA GLY A 107 31.89 5.04 -19.69
C GLY A 107 30.49 4.47 -19.41
N PRO A 108 29.63 5.14 -18.64
CA PRO A 108 28.26 4.69 -18.37
C PRO A 108 27.40 4.62 -19.64
N ALA A 109 27.53 5.59 -20.55
CA ALA A 109 26.77 5.61 -21.79
C ALA A 109 27.18 4.49 -22.76
N ILE A 110 28.49 4.23 -22.89
CA ILE A 110 29.05 3.14 -23.70
C ILE A 110 28.71 1.79 -23.09
N ALA A 111 28.79 1.64 -21.77
CA ALA A 111 28.42 0.39 -21.09
C ALA A 111 26.93 0.07 -21.28
N LEU A 112 26.05 1.07 -21.18
CA LEU A 112 24.62 0.90 -21.43
C LEU A 112 24.34 0.58 -22.91
N ALA A 113 25.02 1.23 -23.85
CA ALA A 113 24.89 0.94 -25.27
C ALA A 113 25.39 -0.47 -25.61
N ALA A 114 26.55 -0.88 -25.10
CA ALA A 114 27.10 -2.21 -25.29
C ALA A 114 26.20 -3.30 -24.69
N TYR A 115 25.63 -3.06 -23.51
CA TYR A 115 24.68 -3.98 -22.88
C TYR A 115 23.37 -4.11 -23.66
N ALA A 116 22.84 -3.00 -24.18
CA ALA A 116 21.64 -3.00 -25.02
C ALA A 116 21.86 -3.82 -26.29
N ILE A 117 23.00 -3.64 -26.97
CA ILE A 117 23.37 -4.41 -28.17
C ILE A 117 23.59 -5.89 -27.85
N TYR A 118 24.24 -6.22 -26.72
CA TYR A 118 24.43 -7.61 -26.29
C TYR A 118 23.09 -8.31 -26.04
N ARG A 119 22.16 -7.67 -25.32
CA ARG A 119 20.84 -8.23 -25.04
C ARG A 119 20.01 -8.44 -26.30
N GLU A 120 20.16 -7.57 -27.29
CA GLU A 120 19.45 -7.69 -28.57
C GLU A 120 19.98 -8.85 -29.42
N ASN A 121 21.25 -9.23 -29.25
CA ASN A 121 21.85 -10.40 -29.90
C ASN A 121 21.66 -11.71 -29.12
N VAL A 122 21.47 -11.66 -27.80
CA VAL A 122 21.13 -12.85 -27.00
C VAL A 122 19.61 -13.05 -27.06
N LYS A 123 19.14 -13.74 -28.09
CA LYS A 123 17.82 -14.39 -28.04
C LYS A 123 17.77 -15.28 -26.79
N PRO A 124 16.66 -15.27 -26.02
CA PRO A 124 16.44 -16.33 -25.06
C PRO A 124 16.24 -17.61 -25.86
N ASP A 125 17.18 -18.54 -25.77
CA ASP A 125 16.88 -19.92 -26.13
C ASP A 125 15.72 -20.33 -25.23
N ALA A 126 14.63 -20.70 -25.90
CA ALA A 126 13.45 -21.24 -25.26
C ALA A 126 13.87 -22.46 -24.45
N ASP A 127 13.40 -22.47 -23.20
CA ASP A 127 12.96 -23.64 -22.47
C ASP A 127 13.32 -24.98 -23.15
N ASP A 128 14.35 -25.64 -22.64
CA ASP A 128 14.51 -27.10 -22.77
C ASP A 128 14.07 -27.75 -21.44
N PRO A 129 12.79 -28.16 -21.33
CA PRO A 129 12.37 -29.18 -20.41
C PRO A 129 12.02 -30.47 -21.18
N ASP A 130 12.37 -31.58 -20.55
CA ASP A 130 12.06 -32.98 -20.90
C ASP A 130 13.02 -33.63 -21.91
N ALA A 131 14.06 -34.33 -21.45
CA ALA A 131 13.99 -35.70 -20.94
C ALA A 131 13.60 -36.77 -21.99
N GLY A 132 14.56 -37.65 -22.29
CA GLY A 132 14.31 -39.07 -22.43
C GLY A 132 14.23 -39.65 -23.85
N GLU A 133 14.66 -40.92 -23.91
CA GLU A 133 14.49 -41.91 -24.99
C GLU A 133 15.52 -41.86 -26.14
N ALA A 134 16.56 -42.70 -26.09
CA ALA A 134 16.56 -44.11 -26.47
C ALA A 134 16.46 -44.34 -28.00
N LYS A 135 17.61 -44.47 -28.66
CA LYS A 135 18.16 -45.75 -29.18
C LYS A 135 19.37 -45.49 -30.07
#